data_AF-U2QXT7-F1
#
_entry.id   AF-U2QXT7-F1
#
_cell.length_a   1.000
_cell.length_b   1.000
_cell.length_c   1.000
_cell.angle_alpha   90.00
_cell.angle_beta   90.00
_cell.angle_gamma   90.00
#
_symmetry.space_group_name_H-M   'P 1'
#
loop_
_entity.id
_entity.type
_entity.pdbx_description
1 polymer ?
#
loop_
_entity_poly.entity_id
_entity_poly.type
_entity_poly.pdbx_seq_one_letter_code
_entity_poly.pdbx_strand_id
1 'polypeptide(L)'
;MTVVLVVAIMIYFIRDQFEYSPVHRLTFLLVPLFTCYMFMKAFVWTPLNGGILVLLVLFAAWVSHYQAKATQIREEHRPVSYFQDATGHEVPIYRKRVTSQGGHGYLRGWVLVIIAQVIIEATYLHETITTHKIWEVVWEEVLADLLTPYRFVTSGAHTSWILWALTGFTSLGYTLWLSHQFPKVRQAVFGAKDD
;
A
#
# COMPACT_ATOMS: atom_id res chain seq x y z
N MET A 1 -21.16 -12.26 1.29
CA MET A 1 -21.25 -10.87 0.79
C MET A 1 -21.95 -10.89 -0.56
N THR A 2 -22.82 -9.92 -0.86
CA THR A 2 -23.49 -9.87 -2.16
C THR A 2 -22.48 -9.43 -3.24
N VAL A 3 -22.48 -10.11 -4.39
CA VAL A 3 -21.58 -9.83 -5.54
C VAL A 3 -21.57 -8.34 -5.92
N VAL A 4 -22.74 -7.69 -5.80
CA VAL A 4 -22.93 -6.25 -6.04
C VAL A 4 -22.03 -5.38 -5.17
N LEU A 5 -21.91 -5.71 -3.87
CA LEU A 5 -21.09 -4.93 -2.94
C LEU A 5 -19.60 -5.04 -3.29
N VAL A 6 -19.14 -6.22 -3.68
CA VAL A 6 -17.74 -6.42 -4.08
C VAL A 6 -17.42 -5.62 -5.34
N VAL A 7 -18.28 -5.70 -6.37
CA VAL A 7 -18.09 -4.93 -7.60
C VAL A 7 -18.09 -3.43 -7.32
N ALA A 8 -18.96 -2.94 -6.43
CA ALA A 8 -18.97 -1.53 -6.04
C ALA A 8 -17.66 -1.10 -5.36
N ILE A 9 -17.13 -1.93 -4.46
CA ILE A 9 -15.87 -1.67 -3.77
C ILE A 9 -14.68 -1.72 -4.73
N MET A 10 -14.67 -2.66 -5.69
CA MET A 10 -13.67 -2.70 -6.76
C MET A 10 -13.69 -1.45 -7.62
N ILE A 11 -14.87 -0.98 -8.04
CA ILE A 11 -15.01 0.25 -8.84
C ILE A 11 -14.52 1.46 -8.03
N TYR A 12 -14.88 1.52 -6.74
CA TYR A 12 -14.42 2.57 -5.84
C TYR A 12 -12.89 2.57 -5.71
N PHE A 13 -12.28 1.42 -5.42
CA PHE A 13 -10.83 1.25 -5.35
C PHE A 13 -10.12 1.73 -6.62
N ILE A 14 -10.59 1.30 -7.78
CA ILE A 14 -9.99 1.68 -9.07
C ILE A 14 -10.10 3.19 -9.29
N ARG A 15 -11.25 3.81 -8.97
CA ARG A 15 -11.44 5.26 -9.10
C ARG A 15 -10.55 6.04 -8.14
N ASP A 16 -10.44 5.60 -6.89
CA ASP A 16 -9.59 6.21 -5.86
C ASP A 16 -8.12 6.27 -6.30
N GLN A 17 -7.62 5.28 -7.06
CA GLN A 17 -6.26 5.32 -7.58
C GLN A 17 -5.99 6.49 -8.54
N PHE A 18 -7.02 7.08 -9.16
CA PHE A 18 -6.90 8.25 -10.01
C PHE A 18 -7.19 9.56 -9.29
N GLU A 19 -7.49 9.53 -7.99
CA GLU A 19 -7.70 10.73 -7.19
C GLU A 19 -6.43 11.08 -6.39
N TYR A 20 -6.27 12.35 -6.07
CA TYR A 20 -5.15 12.81 -5.26
C TYR A 20 -5.47 12.58 -3.78
N SER A 21 -4.89 11.52 -3.23
CA SER A 21 -5.11 11.13 -1.84
C SER A 21 -4.00 11.65 -0.93
N PRO A 22 -4.33 12.10 0.29
CA PRO A 22 -3.34 12.62 1.23
C PRO A 22 -2.38 11.54 1.72
N VAL A 23 -1.10 11.88 1.79
CA VAL A 23 -0.08 10.99 2.38
C VAL A 23 -0.20 11.02 3.89
N HIS A 24 -0.78 9.98 4.48
CA HIS A 24 -0.90 9.82 5.94
C HIS A 24 0.25 8.98 6.50
N ARG A 25 0.98 9.53 7.49
CA ARG A 25 2.08 8.82 8.19
C ARG A 25 1.67 7.45 8.69
N LEU A 26 0.48 7.36 9.27
CA LEU A 26 -0.02 6.13 9.85
C LEU A 26 -0.13 5.04 8.77
N THR A 27 -0.79 5.31 7.65
CA THR A 27 -0.90 4.33 6.55
C THR A 27 0.46 3.96 5.96
N PHE A 28 1.33 4.94 5.68
CA PHE A 28 2.61 4.71 5.01
C PHE A 28 3.67 4.02 5.89
N LEU A 29 3.52 4.02 7.22
CA LEU A 29 4.47 3.37 8.14
C LEU A 29 3.86 2.19 8.88
N LEU A 30 2.67 2.35 9.47
CA LEU A 30 2.10 1.34 10.35
C LEU A 30 1.65 0.10 9.56
N VAL A 31 1.16 0.24 8.33
CA VAL A 31 0.83 -0.91 7.45
C VAL A 31 2.07 -1.75 7.11
N PRO A 32 3.13 -1.20 6.49
CA PRO A 32 4.32 -1.99 6.16
C PRO A 32 5.00 -2.57 7.40
N LEU A 33 5.09 -1.81 8.50
CA LEU A 33 5.70 -2.32 9.72
C LEU A 33 4.90 -3.45 10.36
N PHE A 34 3.57 -3.32 10.40
CA PHE A 34 2.70 -4.37 10.93
C PHE A 34 2.77 -5.65 10.10
N THR A 35 2.69 -5.53 8.78
CA THR A 35 2.76 -6.68 7.87
C THR A 35 4.13 -7.37 7.90
N CYS A 36 5.23 -6.60 7.96
CA CYS A 36 6.55 -7.15 8.21
C CYS A 36 6.66 -7.85 9.58
N TYR A 37 6.05 -7.29 10.63
CA TYR A 37 5.99 -7.95 11.94
C TYR A 37 5.22 -9.27 11.89
N MET A 38 4.07 -9.31 11.21
CA MET A 38 3.29 -10.52 11.00
C MET A 38 4.06 -11.58 10.20
N PHE A 39 4.79 -11.15 9.16
CA PHE A 39 5.71 -12.02 8.43
C PHE A 39 6.74 -12.65 9.38
N MET A 40 7.40 -11.86 10.22
CA MET A 40 8.40 -12.37 11.18
C MET A 40 7.82 -13.39 12.16
N LYS A 41 6.52 -13.28 12.49
CA LYS A 41 5.81 -14.24 13.35
C LYS A 41 5.42 -15.53 12.62
N ALA A 42 5.10 -15.44 11.34
CA ALA A 42 4.62 -16.56 10.53
C ALA A 42 5.74 -17.32 9.81
N PHE A 43 6.88 -16.68 9.56
CA PHE A 43 7.96 -17.22 8.77
C PHE A 43 8.76 -18.28 9.54
N VAL A 44 8.96 -19.44 8.90
CA VAL A 44 9.78 -20.53 9.41
C VAL A 44 10.98 -20.70 8.50
N TRP A 45 12.19 -20.64 9.06
CA TRP A 45 13.41 -20.73 8.28
C TRP A 45 13.64 -22.15 7.74
N THR A 46 13.74 -22.27 6.42
CA THR A 46 14.27 -23.43 5.70
C THR A 46 15.07 -22.91 4.49
N PRO A 47 16.02 -23.69 3.93
CA PRO A 47 16.77 -23.24 2.74
C PRO A 47 15.86 -22.86 1.56
N LEU A 48 14.78 -23.61 1.35
CA LEU A 48 13.76 -23.31 0.33
C LEU A 48 13.04 -22.00 0.63
N ASN A 49 12.55 -21.81 1.86
CA ASN A 49 11.83 -20.60 2.27
C ASN A 49 12.73 -19.36 2.22
N GLY A 50 14.01 -19.50 2.57
CA GLY A 50 15.01 -18.45 2.44
C GLY A 50 15.23 -18.05 0.97
N GLY A 51 15.32 -19.04 0.07
CA GLY A 51 15.40 -18.79 -1.36
C GLY A 51 14.17 -18.04 -1.92
N ILE A 52 12.97 -18.49 -1.55
CA ILE A 52 11.71 -17.83 -1.93
C ILE A 52 11.65 -16.42 -1.36
N LEU A 53 12.04 -16.22 -0.10
CA LEU A 53 12.09 -14.91 0.53
C LEU A 53 12.98 -13.93 -0.24
N VAL A 54 14.18 -14.36 -0.65
CA VAL A 54 15.08 -13.53 -1.46
C VAL A 54 14.41 -13.12 -2.77
N LEU A 55 13.78 -14.07 -3.47
CA LEU A 55 13.05 -13.78 -4.71
C LEU A 55 11.89 -12.80 -4.47
N LEU A 56 11.12 -12.98 -3.38
CA LEU A 56 10.03 -12.09 -3.00
C LEU A 56 10.52 -10.67 -2.70
N VAL A 57 11.62 -10.51 -1.97
CA VAL A 57 12.20 -9.20 -1.66
C VAL A 57 12.67 -8.50 -2.93
N LEU A 58 13.35 -9.22 -3.84
CA LEU A 58 13.79 -8.67 -5.13
C LEU A 58 12.60 -8.25 -6.00
N PHE A 59 11.58 -9.10 -6.09
CA PHE A 59 10.36 -8.81 -6.82
C PHE A 59 9.63 -7.61 -6.22
N ALA A 60 9.47 -7.57 -4.90
CA ALA A 60 8.82 -6.48 -4.19
C ALA A 60 9.56 -5.15 -4.38
N ALA A 61 10.89 -5.15 -4.31
CA ALA A 61 11.72 -3.97 -4.56
C ALA A 61 11.56 -3.46 -6.00
N TRP A 62 11.50 -4.37 -6.98
CA TRP A 62 11.29 -4.02 -8.39
C TRP A 62 9.90 -3.45 -8.67
N VAL A 63 8.83 -4.14 -8.21
CA VAL A 63 7.45 -3.69 -8.41
C VAL A 63 7.19 -2.36 -7.69
N SER A 64 7.64 -2.23 -6.45
CA SER A 64 7.46 -1.00 -5.69
C SER A 64 8.21 0.20 -6.29
N HIS A 65 9.41 -0.03 -6.84
CA HIS A 65 10.11 0.99 -7.62
C HIS A 65 9.32 1.41 -8.86
N TYR A 66 8.78 0.44 -9.59
CA TYR A 66 7.93 0.70 -10.76
C TYR A 66 6.68 1.52 -10.40
N GLN A 67 5.99 1.15 -9.31
CA GLN A 67 4.83 1.86 -8.81
C GLN A 67 5.19 3.30 -8.40
N ALA A 68 6.22 3.47 -7.57
CA ALA A 68 6.64 4.78 -7.06
C ALA A 68 7.05 5.74 -8.19
N LYS A 69 7.75 5.23 -9.21
CA LYS A 69 8.17 6.03 -10.37
C LYS A 69 6.99 6.58 -11.17
N ALA A 70 5.87 5.85 -11.20
CA ALA A 70 4.68 6.26 -11.92
C ALA A 70 3.74 7.18 -11.11
N THR A 71 3.95 7.28 -9.79
CA THR A 71 3.16 8.11 -8.89
C THR A 71 3.41 9.60 -9.14
N GLN A 72 2.32 10.36 -9.25
CA GLN A 72 2.37 11.82 -9.33
C GLN A 72 2.19 12.41 -7.93
N ILE A 73 3.03 13.37 -7.57
CA ILE A 73 2.95 14.09 -6.29
C ILE A 73 2.56 15.54 -6.55
N ARG A 74 1.54 16.00 -5.82
CA ARG A 74 1.11 17.39 -5.83
C ARG A 74 1.18 17.96 -4.41
N GLU A 75 1.63 19.21 -4.29
CA GLU A 75 1.43 19.98 -3.08
C GLU A 75 0.17 20.81 -3.21
N GLU A 76 -0.79 20.54 -2.32
CA GLU A 76 -1.99 21.35 -2.22
C GLU A 76 -1.91 22.26 -1.00
N HIS A 77 -2.15 23.55 -1.23
CA HIS A 77 -2.31 24.55 -0.19
C HIS A 77 -3.80 24.69 0.11
N ARG A 78 -4.33 23.83 0.99
CA ARG A 78 -5.71 24.01 1.47
C ARG A 78 -5.74 24.95 2.68
N PRO A 79 -6.66 25.92 2.72
CA PRO A 79 -6.92 26.71 3.91
C PRO A 79 -7.55 25.80 4.97
N VAL A 80 -6.94 25.71 6.15
CA VAL A 80 -7.37 24.82 7.25
C VAL A 80 -8.11 25.60 8.33
N SER A 81 -7.79 26.87 8.52
CA SER A 81 -8.48 27.77 9.45
C SER A 81 -8.31 29.21 9.00
N TYR A 82 -9.14 30.11 9.52
CA TYR A 82 -8.99 31.55 9.31
C TYR A 82 -8.58 32.19 10.62
N PHE A 83 -7.61 33.10 10.58
CA PHE A 83 -7.22 33.95 11.71
C PHE A 83 -7.60 35.40 11.38
N GLN A 84 -8.15 36.13 12.34
CA GLN A 84 -8.42 37.56 12.17
C GLN A 84 -7.15 38.35 12.48
N ASP A 85 -6.66 39.09 11.49
CA ASP A 85 -5.55 40.02 11.65
C ASP A 85 -5.96 41.21 12.56
N ALA A 86 -4.99 42.02 13.02
CA ALA A 86 -5.21 43.18 13.87
C ALA A 86 -6.16 44.24 13.27
N THR A 87 -6.43 44.17 11.96
CA THR A 87 -7.40 45.01 11.23
C THR A 87 -8.76 44.35 11.03
N GLY A 88 -9.01 43.16 11.60
CA GLY A 88 -10.28 42.44 11.51
C GLY A 88 -10.52 41.68 10.21
N HIS A 89 -9.50 41.51 9.36
CA HIS A 89 -9.60 40.74 8.12
C HIS A 89 -9.26 39.26 8.36
N GLU A 90 -10.08 38.35 7.84
CA GLU A 90 -9.83 36.91 7.89
C GLU A 90 -8.73 36.51 6.90
N VAL A 91 -7.60 36.03 7.44
CA VAL A 91 -6.49 35.50 6.64
C VAL A 91 -6.51 33.96 6.73
N PRO A 92 -6.58 33.24 5.60
CA PRO A 92 -6.53 31.78 5.59
C PRO A 92 -5.14 31.25 6.02
N ILE A 93 -5.13 30.38 7.03
CA ILE A 93 -3.97 29.59 7.42
C ILE A 93 -3.92 28.37 6.51
N TYR A 94 -2.96 28.36 5.60
CA TYR A 94 -2.70 27.23 4.72
C TYR A 94 -1.91 26.15 5.46
N ARG A 95 -2.41 24.91 5.44
CA ARG A 95 -1.60 23.75 5.85
C ARG A 95 -1.09 23.07 4.59
N LYS A 96 0.24 23.05 4.42
CA LYS A 96 0.88 22.28 3.35
C LYS A 96 0.50 20.81 3.51
N ARG A 97 -0.19 20.24 2.52
CA ARG A 97 -0.56 18.82 2.48
C ARG A 97 -0.02 18.23 1.20
N VAL A 98 0.76 17.17 1.35
CA VAL A 98 1.29 16.39 0.22
C VAL A 98 0.23 15.37 -0.17
N THR A 99 -0.19 15.40 -1.43
CA THR A 99 -1.10 14.41 -2.00
C THR A 99 -0.37 13.60 -3.06
N SER A 100 -0.73 12.32 -3.16
CA SER A 100 -0.18 11.37 -4.13
C SER A 100 -1.29 10.76 -4.95
N GLN A 101 -1.04 10.61 -6.25
CA GLN A 101 -1.92 9.92 -7.19
C GLN A 101 -1.15 8.75 -7.80
N GLY A 102 -1.57 7.52 -7.52
CA GLY A 102 -0.90 6.32 -8.04
C GLY A 102 -1.15 6.10 -9.54
N GLY A 103 -2.40 6.31 -9.98
CA GLY A 103 -2.85 6.19 -11.36
C GLY A 103 -2.65 4.78 -11.95
N HIS A 104 -2.48 4.74 -13.27
CA HIS A 104 -2.35 3.47 -14.01
C HIS A 104 -1.09 2.67 -13.62
N GLY A 105 0.00 3.33 -13.24
CA GLY A 105 1.24 2.65 -12.87
C GLY A 105 1.09 1.85 -11.58
N TYR A 106 0.43 2.44 -10.58
CA TYR A 106 0.10 1.74 -9.34
C TYR A 106 -0.76 0.49 -9.59
N LEU A 107 -1.85 0.64 -10.35
CA LEU A 107 -2.76 -0.45 -10.69
C LEU A 107 -2.06 -1.59 -11.44
N ARG A 108 -1.16 -1.28 -12.37
CA ARG A 108 -0.36 -2.31 -13.07
C ARG A 108 0.54 -3.06 -12.12
N GLY A 109 1.23 -2.36 -11.22
CA GLY A 109 2.04 -2.99 -10.18
C GLY A 109 1.21 -3.89 -9.26
N TRP A 110 0.01 -3.46 -8.89
CA TRP A 110 -0.92 -4.24 -8.10
C TRP A 110 -1.37 -5.53 -8.82
N VAL A 111 -1.67 -5.46 -10.11
CA VAL A 111 -1.96 -6.66 -10.91
C VAL A 111 -0.76 -7.63 -10.95
N LEU A 112 0.48 -7.12 -11.04
CA LEU A 112 1.67 -7.96 -10.97
C LEU A 112 1.81 -8.67 -9.62
N VAL A 113 1.49 -8.00 -8.51
CA VAL A 113 1.47 -8.59 -7.16
C VAL A 113 0.48 -9.75 -7.11
N ILE A 114 -0.74 -9.57 -7.62
CA ILE A 114 -1.76 -10.64 -7.65
C ILE A 114 -1.30 -11.83 -8.49
N ILE A 115 -0.73 -11.58 -9.67
CA ILE A 115 -0.22 -12.65 -10.54
C ILE A 115 0.87 -13.44 -9.78
N ALA A 116 1.78 -12.75 -9.09
CA ALA A 116 2.81 -13.40 -8.29
C ALA A 116 2.22 -14.24 -7.15
N GLN A 117 1.20 -13.73 -6.43
CA GLN A 117 0.50 -14.48 -5.38
C GLN A 117 -0.11 -15.77 -5.91
N VAL A 118 -0.89 -15.68 -7.00
CA VAL A 118 -1.55 -16.84 -7.61
C VAL A 118 -0.53 -17.88 -8.08
N ILE A 119 0.58 -17.45 -8.70
CA ILE A 119 1.65 -18.36 -9.13
C ILE A 119 2.26 -19.09 -7.92
N ILE A 120 2.54 -18.38 -6.83
CA ILE A 120 3.15 -18.98 -5.65
C ILE A 120 2.19 -19.92 -4.94
N GLU A 121 0.91 -19.56 -4.78
CA GLU A 121 -0.10 -20.45 -4.19
C GLU A 121 -0.25 -21.74 -5.00
N ALA A 122 -0.31 -21.62 -6.32
CA ALA A 122 -0.41 -22.76 -7.23
C ALA A 122 0.79 -23.70 -7.17
N THR A 123 2.01 -23.14 -7.17
CA THR A 123 3.25 -23.91 -7.34
C THR A 123 3.87 -24.36 -6.02
N TYR A 124 3.79 -23.52 -4.98
CA TYR A 124 4.45 -23.77 -3.71
C TYR A 124 3.49 -24.36 -2.68
N LEU A 125 2.29 -23.80 -2.52
CA LEU A 125 1.30 -24.34 -1.59
C LEU A 125 0.55 -25.57 -2.15
N HIS A 126 0.72 -25.88 -3.45
CA HIS A 126 0.04 -26.96 -4.15
C HIS A 126 -1.49 -26.90 -3.99
N GLU A 127 -2.02 -25.71 -3.73
CA GLU A 127 -3.46 -25.50 -3.60
C GLU A 127 -4.11 -25.59 -4.99
N THR A 128 -5.31 -26.17 -5.04
CA THR A 128 -6.07 -26.25 -6.28
C THR A 128 -6.52 -24.84 -6.67
N ILE A 129 -6.03 -24.34 -7.80
CA ILE A 129 -6.46 -23.04 -8.33
C ILE A 129 -7.93 -23.16 -8.73
N THR A 130 -8.81 -22.67 -7.86
CA THR A 130 -10.23 -22.53 -8.14
C THR A 130 -10.55 -21.06 -8.37
N THR A 131 -11.59 -20.79 -9.17
CA THR A 131 -12.07 -19.42 -9.41
C THR A 131 -12.39 -18.68 -8.12
N HIS A 132 -12.88 -19.40 -7.11
CA HIS A 132 -13.15 -18.84 -5.78
C HIS A 132 -11.87 -18.36 -5.09
N LYS A 133 -10.76 -19.09 -5.19
CA LYS A 133 -9.50 -18.73 -4.55
C LYS A 133 -8.86 -17.50 -5.19
N ILE A 134 -8.87 -17.43 -6.52
CA ILE A 134 -8.43 -16.22 -7.24
C ILE A 134 -9.23 -15.00 -6.77
N TRP A 135 -10.54 -15.17 -6.58
CA TRP A 135 -11.40 -14.10 -6.10
C TRP A 135 -11.10 -13.70 -4.64
N GLU A 136 -10.79 -14.66 -3.77
CA GLU A 136 -10.35 -14.42 -2.40
C GLU A 136 -9.07 -13.59 -2.37
N VAL A 137 -8.05 -13.96 -3.14
CA VAL A 137 -6.78 -13.23 -3.25
C VAL A 137 -7.01 -11.79 -3.70
N VAL A 138 -7.79 -11.59 -4.77
CA VAL A 138 -8.13 -10.24 -5.27
C VAL A 138 -8.84 -9.42 -4.21
N TRP A 139 -9.79 -10.04 -3.50
CA TRP A 139 -10.61 -9.38 -2.50
C TRP A 139 -9.79 -8.96 -1.26
N GLU A 140 -8.95 -9.85 -0.76
CA GLU A 140 -8.05 -9.56 0.36
C GLU A 140 -7.13 -8.37 0.05
N GLU A 141 -6.62 -8.31 -1.19
CA GLU A 141 -5.70 -7.27 -1.61
C GLU A 141 -6.37 -5.91 -1.83
N VAL A 142 -7.59 -5.87 -2.37
CA VAL A 142 -8.37 -4.62 -2.42
C VAL A 142 -8.73 -4.13 -1.04
N LEU A 143 -9.18 -5.03 -0.16
CA LEU A 143 -9.64 -4.64 1.16
C LEU A 143 -8.48 -4.20 2.05
N ALA A 144 -7.30 -4.78 1.86
CA ALA A 144 -6.06 -4.34 2.47
C ALA A 144 -5.66 -2.92 2.10
N ASP A 145 -5.74 -2.58 0.82
CA ASP A 145 -5.36 -1.26 0.33
C ASP A 145 -6.39 -0.20 0.74
N LEU A 146 -7.68 -0.53 0.69
CA LEU A 146 -8.76 0.38 1.07
C LEU A 146 -8.89 0.56 2.59
N LEU A 147 -8.81 -0.53 3.34
CA LEU A 147 -9.08 -0.57 4.77
C LEU A 147 -7.84 -1.05 5.51
N THR A 148 -6.98 -0.11 5.87
CA THR A 148 -5.85 -0.38 6.79
C THR A 148 -6.24 -1.23 8.02
N PRO A 149 -7.40 -1.03 8.69
CA PRO A 149 -7.82 -1.87 9.81
C PRO A 149 -8.14 -3.33 9.46
N TYR A 150 -8.51 -3.62 8.21
CA TYR A 150 -8.89 -4.97 7.78
C TYR A 150 -7.75 -5.97 8.01
N ARG A 151 -6.51 -5.57 7.68
CA ARG A 151 -5.30 -6.37 7.91
C ARG A 151 -5.07 -6.73 9.38
N PHE A 152 -5.48 -5.87 10.32
CA PHE A 152 -5.37 -6.12 11.77
C PHE A 152 -6.42 -7.09 12.29
N VAL A 153 -7.57 -7.19 11.61
CA VAL A 153 -8.67 -8.06 12.03
C VAL A 153 -8.53 -9.45 11.43
N THR A 154 -8.06 -9.56 10.18
CA THR A 154 -7.91 -10.86 9.50
C THR A 154 -6.62 -11.59 9.80
N SER A 155 -5.68 -10.98 10.53
CA SER A 155 -4.38 -11.55 10.86
C SER A 155 -4.40 -12.91 11.61
N GLY A 156 -5.56 -13.36 12.10
CA GLY A 156 -5.74 -14.66 12.75
C GLY A 156 -6.22 -15.80 11.83
N ALA A 157 -6.63 -15.52 10.59
CA ALA A 157 -7.24 -16.51 9.69
C ALA A 157 -6.30 -16.88 8.54
N HIS A 158 -5.70 -18.08 8.58
CA HIS A 158 -5.05 -18.80 7.46
C HIS A 158 -4.14 -18.01 6.48
N THR A 159 -3.64 -16.83 6.86
CA THR A 159 -2.82 -16.01 5.95
C THR A 159 -1.40 -16.55 5.86
N SER A 160 -0.99 -16.98 4.67
CA SER A 160 0.37 -17.49 4.42
C SER A 160 1.44 -16.43 4.70
N TRP A 161 2.61 -16.85 5.21
CA TRP A 161 3.76 -15.95 5.41
C TRP A 161 4.19 -15.25 4.11
N ILE A 162 3.89 -15.85 2.96
CA ILE A 162 4.17 -15.31 1.62
C ILE A 162 3.34 -14.05 1.37
N LEU A 163 2.07 -14.06 1.77
CA LEU A 163 1.21 -12.88 1.65
C LEU A 163 1.74 -11.75 2.54
N TRP A 164 2.09 -12.06 3.79
CA TRP A 164 2.69 -11.07 4.70
C TRP A 164 4.00 -10.50 4.15
N ALA A 165 4.86 -11.34 3.58
CA ALA A 165 6.11 -10.92 2.95
C ALA A 165 5.84 -10.02 1.75
N LEU A 166 4.99 -10.45 0.82
CA LEU A 166 4.77 -9.73 -0.43
C LEU A 166 4.08 -8.38 -0.18
N THR A 167 3.03 -8.34 0.62
CA THR A 167 2.37 -7.08 0.99
C THR A 167 3.31 -6.19 1.80
N GLY A 168 4.03 -6.74 2.78
CA GLY A 168 4.92 -5.96 3.63
C GLY A 168 6.09 -5.34 2.88
N PHE A 169 6.78 -6.13 2.05
CA PHE A 169 7.92 -5.63 1.30
C PHE A 169 7.52 -4.73 0.13
N THR A 170 6.39 -4.98 -0.55
CA THR A 170 5.93 -4.09 -1.62
C THR A 170 5.48 -2.74 -1.07
N SER A 171 4.71 -2.72 0.03
CA SER A 171 4.27 -1.48 0.68
C SER A 171 5.43 -0.73 1.32
N LEU A 172 6.36 -1.41 2.00
CA LEU A 172 7.55 -0.79 2.57
C LEU A 172 8.45 -0.23 1.46
N GLY A 173 8.70 -1.02 0.42
CA GLY A 173 9.45 -0.59 -0.75
C GLY A 173 8.82 0.64 -1.39
N TYR A 174 7.49 0.67 -1.53
CA TYR A 174 6.78 1.80 -2.13
C TYR A 174 6.96 3.06 -1.29
N THR A 175 6.77 2.96 0.04
CA THR A 175 7.02 4.08 0.97
C THR A 175 8.45 4.59 0.86
N LEU A 176 9.44 3.70 0.84
CA LEU A 176 10.86 4.07 0.79
C LEU A 176 11.23 4.71 -0.56
N TRP A 177 10.84 4.11 -1.68
CA TRP A 177 11.11 4.65 -3.01
C TRP A 177 10.43 6.00 -3.23
N LEU A 178 9.16 6.12 -2.83
CA LEU A 178 8.42 7.36 -2.96
C LEU A 178 9.03 8.47 -2.10
N SER A 179 9.45 8.14 -0.87
CA SER A 179 10.13 9.09 0.02
C SER A 179 11.53 9.46 -0.48
N HIS A 180 12.23 8.54 -1.15
CA HIS A 180 13.52 8.82 -1.75
C HIS A 180 13.39 9.74 -2.96
N GLN A 181 12.39 9.50 -3.82
CA GLN A 181 12.14 10.28 -5.02
C GLN A 181 11.59 11.68 -4.71
N PHE A 182 10.78 11.81 -3.67
CA PHE A 182 10.10 13.06 -3.32
C PHE A 182 10.44 13.50 -1.89
N PRO A 183 11.32 14.51 -1.70
CA PRO A 183 11.69 15.02 -0.38
C PRO A 183 10.48 15.43 0.48
N LYS A 184 9.45 15.98 -0.15
CA LYS A 184 8.21 16.39 0.50
C LYS A 184 7.44 15.21 1.10
N VAL A 185 7.43 14.07 0.41
CA VAL A 185 6.87 12.81 0.94
C VAL A 185 7.72 12.34 2.12
N ARG A 186 9.05 12.41 2.03
CA ARG A 186 9.95 12.07 3.14
C ARG A 186 9.65 12.88 4.41
N GLN A 187 9.40 14.19 4.28
CA GLN A 187 9.00 15.05 5.39
C GLN A 187 7.61 14.68 5.92
N ALA A 188 6.66 14.47 5.01
CA ALA A 188 5.30 14.13 5.35
C ALA A 188 5.23 12.78 6.09
N VAL A 189 6.06 11.80 5.72
CA VAL A 189 6.09 10.44 6.30
C VAL A 189 6.99 10.36 7.53
N PHE A 190 8.26 10.75 7.42
CA PHE A 190 9.29 10.55 8.46
C PHE A 190 9.54 11.78 9.34
N GLY A 191 9.00 12.95 8.98
CA GLY A 191 9.26 14.19 9.72
C GLY A 191 10.70 14.72 9.58
N ALA A 192 11.40 14.35 8.50
CA ALA A 192 12.70 14.92 8.17
C ALA A 192 12.60 16.45 8.02
N LYS A 193 13.64 17.20 8.43
CA LYS A 193 13.77 18.65 8.16
C LYS A 193 14.38 18.86 6.77
N ASP A 194 14.10 20.02 6.16
CA ASP A 194 14.82 20.50 4.97
C ASP A 194 16.29 20.73 5.33
N ASP A 195 17.21 20.11 4.58
CA ASP A 195 18.62 20.49 4.52
C ASP A 195 18.82 21.44 3.33
#